data_AF-A0A9P9S1Q8-F1
#
_entry.id   AF-A0A9P9S1Q8-F1
#
_cell.length_a   1.000
_cell.length_b   1.000
_cell.length_c   1.000
_cell.angle_alpha   90.00
_cell.angle_beta   90.00
_cell.angle_gamma   90.00
#
_symmetry.space_group_name_H-M   'P 1'
#
loop_
_entity.id
_entity.type
_entity.pdbx_description
1 polymer ?
#
loop_
_entity_poly.entity_id
_entity_poly.type
_entity_poly.pdbx_seq_one_letter_code
_entity_poly.pdbx_strand_id
1 'polypeptide(L)'
;MAGFSPSAQGSFYLLRAKVLPPRSLEQAVWPFVDKWLAWFDSYADGREEEKSSHAAAADNDDDRTDLAAQGFLRLLQQLRIILLQDSVVMRQEFPAHPIWADPIFARADYLAFAKEVELSLLDVEEPEEVQIRKTLPAIAERLSILQQGLTREVNDWGAETRERLNRIEIRLGDLLEGRISLSLHSTTRHTTITASSGSATPASAAMTVRPAAAAALFSQEQPQPEPEPEPEQEQEQERLRLRLQPAPPPSYVLSRAVTTVPQLWREWTVGLTGGPSVQGLEDLYGSRWRQKHSEQVFYGRRKVIINEVRRRQAQGMSIGAAVEEVELVRQRGQLSLYQLYQLLNKQKKCAS
;
A
#
# COMPACT_ATOMS: atom_id res chain seq x y z
N MET A 1 -12.77 6.40 -24.25
CA MET A 1 -11.70 7.20 -24.92
C MET A 1 -10.54 6.26 -25.23
N ALA A 2 -9.86 6.43 -26.36
CA ALA A 2 -8.77 5.57 -26.85
C ALA A 2 -9.13 4.07 -26.97
N GLY A 3 -10.39 3.74 -27.34
CA GLY A 3 -10.86 2.36 -27.44
C GLY A 3 -11.21 1.68 -26.12
N PHE A 4 -11.00 2.35 -24.98
CA PHE A 4 -11.30 1.80 -23.66
C PHE A 4 -12.72 2.10 -23.19
N SER A 5 -13.38 1.07 -22.63
CA SER A 5 -14.70 1.15 -22.02
C SER A 5 -14.67 2.06 -20.78
N PRO A 6 -15.54 3.09 -20.69
CA PRO A 6 -15.59 4.00 -19.55
C PRO A 6 -15.84 3.29 -18.20
N SER A 7 -16.53 2.16 -18.23
CA SER A 7 -16.87 1.32 -17.08
C SER A 7 -15.67 0.59 -16.46
N ALA A 8 -14.53 0.58 -17.16
CA ALA A 8 -13.35 -0.19 -16.85
C ALA A 8 -12.17 0.71 -16.43
N GLN A 9 -12.47 1.84 -15.78
CA GLN A 9 -11.47 2.78 -15.26
C GLN A 9 -10.39 2.06 -14.44
N GLY A 10 -9.15 2.06 -14.95
CA GLY A 10 -7.98 1.52 -14.27
C GLY A 10 -7.72 0.01 -14.43
N SER A 11 -8.37 -0.66 -15.37
CA SER A 11 -8.23 -2.12 -15.61
C SER A 11 -7.31 -2.50 -16.78
N PHE A 12 -6.56 -1.55 -17.32
CA PHE A 12 -5.72 -1.78 -18.50
C PHE A 12 -4.26 -1.83 -18.11
N TYR A 13 -3.67 -3.02 -18.21
CA TYR A 13 -2.24 -3.21 -18.17
C TYR A 13 -1.75 -3.39 -19.60
N LEU A 14 -1.03 -2.39 -20.09
CA LEU A 14 -0.27 -2.51 -21.33
C LEU A 14 1.18 -2.72 -20.91
N LEU A 15 1.83 -3.80 -21.38
CA LEU A 15 3.25 -4.11 -21.15
C LEU A 15 4.22 -3.05 -21.74
N ARG A 16 3.72 -1.88 -22.12
CA ARG A 16 4.52 -0.78 -22.65
C ARG A 16 5.58 -0.40 -21.62
N ALA A 17 6.85 -0.45 -22.05
CA ALA A 17 8.03 -0.06 -21.29
C ALA A 17 8.60 -1.04 -20.23
N LYS A 18 8.42 -2.37 -20.34
CA LYS A 18 9.25 -3.32 -19.58
C LYS A 18 10.73 -3.26 -20.02
N VAL A 19 10.97 -3.09 -21.32
CA VAL A 19 12.31 -2.95 -21.92
C VAL A 19 12.45 -1.54 -22.51
N LEU A 20 13.49 -0.81 -22.09
CA LEU A 20 13.79 0.52 -22.63
C LEU A 20 14.79 0.40 -23.78
N PRO A 21 14.61 1.17 -24.88
CA PRO A 21 15.60 1.21 -25.94
C PRO A 21 16.97 1.69 -25.42
N PRO A 22 18.09 1.14 -25.93
CA PRO A 22 19.41 1.65 -25.57
C PRO A 22 19.60 3.09 -26.06
N ARG A 23 20.40 3.88 -25.33
CA ARG A 23 20.66 5.29 -25.64
C ARG A 23 21.18 5.51 -27.07
N SER A 24 22.00 4.60 -27.58
CA SER A 24 22.52 4.63 -28.95
C SER A 24 21.41 4.59 -30.02
N LEU A 25 20.31 3.92 -29.71
CA LEU A 25 19.16 3.77 -30.59
C LEU A 25 18.16 4.92 -30.40
N GLU A 26 17.97 5.38 -29.16
CA GLU A 26 17.22 6.61 -28.88
C GLU A 26 17.78 7.82 -29.65
N GLN A 27 19.10 8.01 -29.63
CA GLN A 27 19.78 9.10 -30.31
C GLN A 27 19.78 8.96 -31.84
N ALA A 28 19.50 7.76 -32.35
CA ALA A 28 19.38 7.52 -33.78
C ALA A 28 18.01 7.95 -34.33
N VAL A 29 16.96 7.90 -33.49
CA VAL A 29 15.63 8.42 -33.84
C VAL A 29 15.55 9.89 -33.45
N TRP A 30 15.42 10.76 -34.45
CA TRP A 30 15.37 12.22 -34.30
C TRP A 30 16.55 12.80 -33.47
N PRO A 31 17.80 12.67 -33.95
CA PRO A 31 18.99 13.11 -33.21
C PRO A 31 18.97 14.61 -32.83
N PHE A 32 18.26 15.43 -33.62
CA PHE A 32 18.11 16.85 -33.35
C PHE A 32 17.36 17.14 -32.04
N VAL A 33 16.49 16.24 -31.59
CA VAL A 33 15.66 16.44 -30.39
C VAL A 33 16.54 16.63 -29.15
N ASP A 34 17.55 15.77 -28.96
CA ASP A 34 18.45 15.87 -27.82
C ASP A 34 19.31 17.14 -27.89
N LYS A 35 19.74 17.55 -29.10
CA LYS A 35 20.50 18.79 -29.30
C LYS A 35 19.69 20.03 -28.89
N TRP A 36 18.44 20.10 -29.33
CA TRP A 36 17.58 21.25 -29.03
C TRP A 36 17.13 21.28 -27.58
N LEU A 37 16.80 20.12 -26.99
CA LEU A 37 16.50 20.05 -25.56
C LEU A 37 17.71 20.48 -24.70
N ALA A 38 18.92 20.01 -25.03
CA ALA A 38 20.12 20.44 -24.34
C ALA A 38 20.38 21.95 -24.50
N TRP A 39 20.10 22.52 -25.67
CA TRP A 39 20.18 23.97 -25.89
C TRP A 39 19.19 24.73 -24.99
N PHE A 40 17.93 24.31 -24.91
CA PHE A 40 16.93 24.89 -24.01
C PHE A 40 17.34 24.77 -22.54
N ASP A 41 17.83 23.61 -22.11
CA ASP A 41 18.20 23.34 -20.72
C ASP A 41 19.47 24.11 -20.30
N SER A 42 20.39 24.40 -21.24
CA SER A 42 21.64 25.12 -20.95
C SER A 42 21.45 26.55 -20.40
N TYR A 43 20.28 27.16 -20.66
CA TYR A 43 19.93 28.48 -20.14
C TYR A 43 19.16 28.42 -18.81
N ALA A 44 18.48 27.31 -18.52
CA ALA A 44 17.74 27.14 -17.26
C ALA A 44 18.67 27.00 -16.05
N ASP A 45 19.90 26.51 -16.26
CA ASP A 45 20.97 26.42 -15.24
C ASP A 45 21.86 27.68 -15.16
N GLY A 46 21.65 28.65 -16.05
CA GLY A 46 22.31 29.95 -16.06
C GLY A 46 21.74 30.86 -14.98
N ARG A 47 22.49 31.05 -13.90
CA ARG A 47 22.28 32.05 -12.86
C ARG A 47 21.93 33.43 -13.45
N GLU A 48 21.09 34.16 -12.71
CA GLU A 48 20.99 35.61 -12.73
C GLU A 48 22.39 36.26 -12.64
N GLU A 49 23.11 36.42 -13.75
CA GLU A 49 24.32 37.24 -13.81
C GLU A 49 24.22 38.18 -15.01
N GLU A 50 23.94 39.43 -14.64
CA GLU A 50 24.25 40.67 -15.36
C GLU A 50 23.54 40.96 -16.69
N LYS A 51 22.61 41.92 -16.60
CA LYS A 51 22.36 42.90 -17.66
C LYS A 51 23.68 43.61 -18.00
N SER A 52 24.50 43.01 -18.86
CA SER A 52 25.56 43.70 -19.55
C SER A 52 25.16 43.86 -21.01
N SER A 53 25.00 45.13 -21.36
CA SER A 53 24.94 45.70 -22.70
C SER A 53 25.60 44.84 -23.77
N HIS A 54 24.86 44.45 -24.81
CA HIS A 54 25.21 44.59 -26.24
C HIS A 54 23.95 44.27 -27.07
N ALA A 55 23.49 45.28 -27.81
CA ALA A 55 22.22 45.33 -28.54
C ALA A 55 22.23 44.51 -29.85
N ALA A 56 22.51 43.19 -29.77
CA ALA A 56 22.53 42.31 -30.95
C ALA A 56 21.80 40.97 -30.78
N ALA A 57 21.07 40.74 -29.70
CA ALA A 57 20.39 39.45 -29.44
C ALA A 57 18.90 39.57 -29.08
N ALA A 58 18.24 40.67 -29.44
CA ALA A 58 16.82 40.88 -29.14
C ALA A 58 15.86 39.96 -29.94
N ASP A 59 16.35 39.26 -30.96
CA ASP A 59 15.52 38.42 -31.85
C ASP A 59 15.46 36.95 -31.43
N ASN A 60 16.33 36.50 -30.52
CA ASN A 60 16.45 35.08 -30.13
C ASN A 60 15.95 34.77 -28.70
N ASP A 61 15.40 35.76 -27.99
CA ASP A 61 14.89 35.58 -26.62
C ASP A 61 13.48 34.99 -26.63
N ASP A 62 12.67 35.31 -27.64
CA ASP A 62 11.29 34.82 -27.80
C ASP A 62 11.28 33.30 -28.01
N ASP A 63 12.14 32.79 -28.89
CA ASP A 63 12.31 31.36 -29.19
C ASP A 63 12.74 30.53 -27.97
N ARG A 64 13.43 31.13 -26.99
CA ARG A 64 13.95 30.43 -25.80
C ARG A 64 12.87 30.15 -24.76
N THR A 65 11.83 30.97 -24.76
CA THR A 65 10.65 30.80 -23.90
C THR A 65 9.53 30.02 -24.57
N ASP A 66 9.75 29.51 -25.79
CA ASP A 66 8.75 28.75 -26.54
C ASP A 66 8.44 27.41 -25.85
N LEU A 67 7.44 27.48 -24.96
CA LEU A 67 6.90 26.33 -24.24
C LEU A 67 6.29 25.30 -25.19
N ALA A 68 5.79 25.71 -26.35
CA ALA A 68 5.23 24.81 -27.35
C ALA A 68 6.35 24.00 -28.02
N ALA A 69 7.45 24.64 -28.43
CA ALA A 69 8.62 23.95 -28.97
C ALA A 69 9.21 22.96 -27.95
N GLN A 70 9.40 23.39 -26.70
CA GLN A 70 9.88 22.50 -25.64
C GLN A 70 8.93 21.32 -25.37
N GLY A 71 7.62 21.59 -25.33
CA GLY A 71 6.59 20.57 -25.15
C GLY A 71 6.56 19.56 -26.32
N PHE A 72 6.68 20.05 -27.55
CA PHE A 72 6.75 19.24 -28.76
C PHE A 72 8.00 18.36 -28.79
N LEU A 73 9.16 18.88 -28.42
CA LEU A 73 10.40 18.11 -28.35
C LEU A 73 10.34 17.02 -27.27
N ARG A 74 9.76 17.33 -26.09
CA ARG A 74 9.52 16.32 -25.04
C ARG A 74 8.52 15.26 -25.50
N LEU A 75 7.50 15.65 -26.27
CA LEU A 75 6.59 14.70 -26.91
C LEU A 75 7.34 13.79 -27.90
N LEU A 76 8.17 14.34 -28.79
CA LEU A 76 8.98 13.53 -29.71
C LEU A 76 9.94 12.60 -28.96
N GLN A 77 10.56 13.06 -27.87
CA GLN A 77 11.40 12.22 -27.02
C GLN A 77 10.63 11.03 -26.42
N GLN A 78 9.35 11.20 -26.10
CA GLN A 78 8.51 10.11 -25.64
C GLN A 78 8.05 9.22 -26.81
N LEU A 79 7.65 9.81 -27.93
CA LEU A 79 7.19 9.08 -29.11
C LEU A 79 8.29 8.22 -29.73
N ARG A 80 9.57 8.60 -29.65
CA ARG A 80 10.66 7.75 -30.17
C ARG A 80 10.76 6.43 -29.40
N ILE A 81 10.54 6.46 -28.09
CA ILE A 81 10.57 5.25 -27.26
C ILE A 81 9.42 4.33 -27.65
N ILE A 82 8.22 4.91 -27.77
CA ILE A 82 7.01 4.19 -28.19
C ILE A 82 7.18 3.60 -29.59
N LEU A 83 7.68 4.40 -30.54
CA LEU A 83 7.93 3.97 -31.91
C LEU A 83 8.86 2.76 -31.96
N LEU A 84 9.98 2.81 -31.22
CA LEU A 84 10.96 1.72 -31.18
C LEU A 84 10.41 0.46 -30.50
N GLN A 85 9.61 0.61 -29.43
CA GLN A 85 8.99 -0.51 -28.75
C GLN A 85 7.93 -1.18 -29.62
N ASP A 86 7.01 -0.37 -30.17
CA ASP A 86 5.89 -0.87 -30.97
C ASP A 86 6.35 -1.37 -32.35
N SER A 87 7.49 -0.89 -32.88
CA SER A 87 8.04 -1.38 -34.16
C SER A 87 8.37 -2.86 -34.14
N VAL A 88 8.69 -3.43 -32.98
CA VAL A 88 8.99 -4.86 -32.85
C VAL A 88 7.75 -5.69 -33.21
N VAL A 89 6.60 -5.35 -32.64
CA VAL A 89 5.32 -6.01 -32.91
C VAL A 89 4.81 -5.66 -34.31
N MET A 90 4.84 -4.36 -34.66
CA MET A 90 4.34 -3.90 -35.95
C MET A 90 5.12 -4.45 -37.15
N ARG A 91 6.41 -4.75 -36.99
CA ARG A 91 7.21 -5.38 -38.06
C ARG A 91 6.82 -6.84 -38.28
N GLN A 92 6.34 -7.54 -37.25
CA GLN A 92 5.80 -8.89 -37.39
C GLN A 92 4.43 -8.87 -38.08
N GLU A 93 3.57 -7.92 -37.72
CA GLU A 93 2.23 -7.80 -38.30
C GLU A 93 2.25 -7.24 -39.74
N PHE A 94 3.15 -6.30 -40.03
CA PHE A 94 3.21 -5.59 -41.32
C PHE A 94 4.64 -5.60 -41.89
N PRO A 95 5.22 -6.76 -42.23
CA PRO A 95 6.63 -6.87 -42.62
C PRO A 95 6.97 -6.15 -43.93
N ALA A 96 5.97 -5.94 -44.80
CA ALA A 96 6.16 -5.25 -46.09
C ALA A 96 6.11 -3.71 -45.98
N HIS A 97 5.92 -3.14 -44.78
CA HIS A 97 5.80 -1.69 -44.63
C HIS A 97 7.14 -0.98 -44.92
N PRO A 98 7.15 0.10 -45.71
CA PRO A 98 8.38 0.75 -46.18
C PRO A 98 9.22 1.37 -45.06
N ILE A 99 8.61 1.68 -43.91
CA ILE A 99 9.35 2.23 -42.75
C ILE A 99 10.47 1.28 -42.27
N TRP A 100 10.33 -0.03 -42.48
CA TRP A 100 11.33 -1.02 -42.07
C TRP A 100 12.57 -1.05 -42.96
N ALA A 101 12.53 -0.38 -44.11
CA ALA A 101 13.70 -0.19 -44.97
C ALA A 101 14.68 0.85 -44.40
N ASP A 102 14.27 1.62 -43.37
CA ASP A 102 15.17 2.54 -42.70
C ASP A 102 16.34 1.77 -42.03
N PRO A 103 17.60 2.22 -42.20
CA PRO A 103 18.77 1.54 -41.64
C PRO A 103 18.70 1.34 -40.13
N ILE A 104 17.94 2.16 -39.40
CA ILE A 104 17.80 2.05 -37.94
C ILE A 104 17.29 0.66 -37.51
N PHE A 105 16.39 0.06 -38.29
CA PHE A 105 15.79 -1.24 -38.01
C PHE A 105 16.67 -2.43 -38.42
N ALA A 106 17.79 -2.16 -39.11
CA ALA A 106 18.80 -3.14 -39.47
C ALA A 106 20.03 -3.11 -38.54
N ARG A 107 20.13 -2.13 -37.63
CA ARG A 107 21.26 -2.03 -36.70
C ARG A 107 21.29 -3.19 -35.70
N ALA A 108 22.50 -3.58 -35.30
CA ALA A 108 22.69 -4.65 -34.32
C ALA A 108 22.08 -4.34 -32.95
N ASP A 109 22.14 -3.08 -32.51
CA ASP A 109 21.55 -2.65 -31.23
C ASP A 109 20.02 -2.63 -31.26
N TYR A 110 19.40 -2.30 -32.41
CA TYR A 110 17.97 -2.49 -32.61
C TYR A 110 17.57 -3.97 -32.56
N LEU A 111 18.29 -4.85 -33.27
CA LEU A 111 17.96 -6.28 -33.32
C LEU A 111 18.09 -6.95 -31.95
N ALA A 112 19.11 -6.58 -31.17
CA ALA A 112 19.28 -7.04 -29.79
C ALA A 112 18.11 -6.57 -28.91
N PHE A 113 17.78 -5.28 -28.97
CA PHE A 113 16.64 -4.70 -28.26
C PHE A 113 15.31 -5.35 -28.66
N ALA A 114 15.08 -5.59 -29.95
CA ALA A 114 13.87 -6.24 -30.45
C ALA A 114 13.69 -7.64 -29.86
N LYS A 115 14.76 -8.42 -29.78
CA LYS A 115 14.75 -9.75 -29.16
C LYS A 115 14.39 -9.68 -27.67
N GLU A 116 14.91 -8.70 -26.93
CA GLU A 116 14.57 -8.49 -25.52
C GLU A 116 13.09 -8.12 -25.34
N VAL A 117 12.56 -7.26 -26.21
CA VAL A 117 11.12 -6.90 -26.22
C VAL A 117 10.27 -8.14 -26.50
N GLU A 118 10.61 -8.95 -27.51
CA GLU A 118 9.90 -10.20 -27.84
C GLU A 118 9.89 -11.17 -26.65
N LEU A 119 11.02 -11.37 -25.98
CA LEU A 119 11.10 -12.20 -24.78
C LEU A 119 10.23 -11.64 -23.65
N SER A 120 10.20 -10.31 -23.48
CA SER A 120 9.38 -9.67 -22.45
C SER A 120 7.89 -9.82 -22.67
N LEU A 121 7.45 -10.00 -23.93
CA LEU A 121 6.05 -10.23 -24.30
C LEU A 121 5.61 -11.68 -24.06
N LEU A 122 6.54 -12.65 -24.06
CA LEU A 122 6.27 -14.05 -23.72
C LEU A 122 6.07 -14.25 -22.21
N ASP A 123 6.62 -13.34 -21.41
CA ASP A 123 6.55 -13.32 -19.95
C ASP A 123 5.16 -12.80 -19.51
N VAL A 124 4.13 -13.62 -19.75
CA VAL A 124 2.72 -13.33 -19.44
C VAL A 124 2.47 -13.60 -17.95
N GLU A 125 2.91 -12.68 -17.10
CA GLU A 125 2.30 -12.52 -15.78
C GLU A 125 1.49 -11.24 -15.82
N GLU A 126 0.17 -11.39 -15.97
CA GLU A 126 -0.75 -10.29 -15.68
C GLU A 126 -0.56 -9.95 -14.19
N PRO A 127 -0.07 -8.74 -13.85
CA PRO A 127 0.31 -8.45 -12.47
C PRO A 127 -0.87 -8.71 -11.53
N GLU A 128 -0.62 -9.33 -10.37
CA GLU A 128 -1.67 -9.64 -9.37
C GLU A 128 -2.56 -8.42 -9.06
N GLU A 129 -1.98 -7.22 -9.10
CA GLU A 129 -2.70 -5.97 -8.88
C GLU A 129 -3.84 -5.73 -9.91
N VAL A 130 -3.68 -6.18 -11.15
CA VAL A 130 -4.71 -6.10 -12.21
C VAL A 130 -5.83 -7.10 -11.92
N GLN A 131 -5.49 -8.31 -11.47
CA GLN A 131 -6.48 -9.32 -11.07
C GLN A 131 -7.27 -8.86 -9.84
N ILE A 132 -6.59 -8.31 -8.83
CA ILE A 132 -7.22 -7.75 -7.62
C ILE A 132 -8.17 -6.62 -8.01
N ARG A 133 -7.74 -5.68 -8.86
CA ARG A 133 -8.61 -4.58 -9.33
C ARG A 133 -9.83 -5.06 -10.10
N LYS A 134 -9.70 -6.13 -10.90
CA LYS A 134 -10.83 -6.75 -11.60
C LYS A 134 -11.83 -7.40 -10.63
N THR A 135 -11.35 -7.99 -9.53
CA THR A 135 -12.22 -8.67 -8.56
C THR A 135 -12.80 -7.75 -7.48
N LEU A 136 -12.20 -6.57 -7.26
CA LEU A 136 -12.60 -5.62 -6.22
C LEU A 136 -14.08 -5.20 -6.26
N PRO A 137 -14.70 -4.95 -7.43
CA PRO A 137 -16.13 -4.60 -7.49
C PRO A 137 -17.04 -5.72 -6.97
N ALA A 138 -16.75 -6.98 -7.31
CA ALA A 138 -17.53 -8.12 -6.85
C ALA A 138 -17.37 -8.35 -5.33
N ILE A 139 -16.18 -8.09 -4.79
CA ILE A 139 -15.93 -8.13 -3.34
C ILE A 139 -16.69 -7.00 -2.64
N ALA A 140 -16.66 -5.78 -3.19
CA ALA A 140 -17.37 -4.62 -2.64
C ALA A 140 -18.89 -4.84 -2.61
N GLU A 141 -19.45 -5.45 -3.66
CA GLU A 141 -20.86 -5.82 -3.71
C GLU A 141 -21.23 -6.82 -2.61
N ARG A 142 -20.44 -7.90 -2.45
CA ARG A 142 -20.65 -8.88 -1.37
C ARG A 142 -20.54 -8.26 0.02
N LEU A 143 -19.55 -7.38 0.24
CA LEU A 143 -19.38 -6.65 1.48
C LEU A 143 -20.57 -5.74 1.77
N SER A 144 -21.10 -5.05 0.75
CA SER A 144 -22.28 -4.20 0.91
C SER A 144 -23.52 -5.02 1.28
N ILE A 145 -23.73 -6.16 0.62
CA ILE A 145 -24.83 -7.09 0.94
C ILE A 145 -24.72 -7.56 2.40
N LEU A 146 -23.52 -7.95 2.85
CA LEU A 146 -23.27 -8.34 4.23
C LEU A 146 -23.52 -7.20 5.22
N GLN A 147 -23.01 -5.99 4.93
CA GLN A 147 -23.24 -4.83 5.80
C GLN A 147 -24.72 -4.47 5.90
N GLN A 148 -25.47 -4.54 4.79
CA GLN A 148 -26.90 -4.31 4.80
C GLN A 148 -27.64 -5.38 5.60
N GLY A 149 -27.25 -6.66 5.46
CA GLY A 149 -27.81 -7.77 6.22
C GLY A 149 -27.61 -7.59 7.73
N LEU A 150 -26.37 -7.32 8.14
CA LEU A 150 -26.02 -7.08 9.54
C LEU A 150 -26.76 -5.87 10.13
N THR A 151 -26.87 -4.78 9.36
CA THR A 151 -27.60 -3.59 9.81
C THR A 151 -29.08 -3.88 10.03
N ARG A 152 -29.69 -4.70 9.16
CA ARG A 152 -31.10 -5.14 9.32
C ARG A 152 -31.26 -5.98 10.59
N GLU A 153 -30.42 -6.99 10.79
CA GLU A 153 -30.46 -7.83 12.01
C GLU A 153 -30.30 -7.01 13.30
N VAL A 154 -29.35 -6.07 13.32
CA VAL A 154 -29.13 -5.22 14.51
C VAL A 154 -30.35 -4.35 14.79
N ASN A 155 -30.99 -3.79 13.76
CA ASN A 155 -32.18 -2.97 13.92
C ASN A 155 -33.39 -3.80 14.38
N ASP A 156 -33.58 -4.99 13.81
CA ASP A 156 -34.66 -5.91 14.17
C ASP A 156 -34.51 -6.39 15.62
N TRP A 157 -33.30 -6.80 16.00
CA TRP A 157 -32.99 -7.18 17.37
C TRP A 157 -33.16 -6.02 18.35
N GLY A 158 -32.76 -4.81 17.96
CA GLY A 158 -32.98 -3.60 18.75
C GLY A 158 -34.47 -3.26 18.93
N ALA A 159 -35.30 -3.49 17.90
CA ALA A 159 -36.74 -3.30 17.97
C ALA A 159 -37.40 -4.35 18.86
N GLU A 160 -37.04 -5.63 18.71
CA GLU A 160 -37.54 -6.71 19.56
C GLU A 160 -37.18 -6.48 21.03
N THR A 161 -35.94 -6.06 21.30
CA THR A 161 -35.46 -5.78 22.66
C THR A 161 -36.23 -4.62 23.29
N ARG A 162 -36.45 -3.51 22.55
CA ARG A 162 -37.27 -2.39 23.03
C ARG A 162 -38.70 -2.82 23.33
N GLU A 163 -39.29 -3.65 22.48
CA GLU A 163 -40.65 -4.16 22.69
C GLU A 163 -40.74 -5.11 23.90
N ARG A 164 -39.72 -5.95 24.12
CA ARG A 164 -39.63 -6.76 25.35
C ARG A 164 -39.49 -5.89 26.59
N LEU A 165 -38.68 -4.83 26.55
CA LEU A 165 -38.52 -3.90 27.68
C LEU A 165 -39.81 -3.13 27.97
N ASN A 166 -40.48 -2.57 26.95
CA ASN A 166 -41.78 -1.91 27.12
C ASN A 166 -42.83 -2.84 27.72
N ARG A 167 -42.87 -4.11 27.30
CA ARG A 167 -43.79 -5.10 27.90
C ARG A 167 -43.48 -5.38 29.37
N ILE A 168 -42.21 -5.42 29.76
CA ILE A 168 -41.82 -5.57 31.17
C ILE A 168 -42.24 -4.33 31.96
N GLU A 169 -42.01 -3.13 31.41
CA GLU A 169 -42.37 -1.86 32.04
C GLU A 169 -43.89 -1.76 32.27
N ILE A 170 -44.70 -2.10 31.26
CA ILE A 170 -46.17 -2.13 31.39
C ILE A 170 -46.60 -3.13 32.47
N ARG A 171 -46.04 -4.35 32.47
CA ARG A 171 -46.38 -5.36 33.49
C ARG A 171 -45.98 -4.93 34.90
N LEU A 172 -44.87 -4.23 35.06
CA LEU A 172 -44.46 -3.66 36.35
C LEU A 172 -45.41 -2.55 36.79
N GLY A 173 -45.86 -1.69 35.87
CA GLY A 173 -46.89 -0.68 36.14
C GLY A 173 -48.21 -1.31 36.59
N ASP A 174 -48.72 -2.28 35.85
CA ASP A 174 -49.95 -3.00 36.19
C ASP A 174 -49.85 -3.75 37.54
N LEU A 175 -48.64 -4.20 37.92
CA LEU A 175 -48.37 -4.81 39.23
C LEU A 175 -48.43 -3.77 40.36
N LEU A 176 -47.79 -2.61 40.17
CA LEU A 176 -47.71 -1.54 41.17
C LEU A 176 -49.05 -0.85 41.39
N GLU A 177 -49.89 -0.77 40.36
CA GLU A 177 -51.24 -0.22 40.44
C GLU A 177 -52.30 -1.23 40.92
N GLY A 178 -51.88 -2.46 41.28
CA GLY A 178 -52.76 -3.49 41.84
C GLY A 178 -53.73 -4.11 40.85
N ARG A 179 -53.53 -3.91 39.54
CA ARG A 179 -54.35 -4.48 38.46
C ARG A 179 -54.04 -5.95 38.18
N ILE A 180 -52.91 -6.43 38.68
CA ILE A 180 -52.49 -7.83 38.61
C ILE A 180 -52.65 -8.46 40.00
N SER A 181 -53.51 -9.47 40.11
CA SER A 181 -53.64 -10.28 41.33
C SER A 181 -52.55 -11.36 41.37
N LEU A 182 -51.59 -11.24 42.30
CA LEU A 182 -50.63 -12.29 42.60
C LEU A 182 -51.27 -13.31 43.55
N SER A 183 -51.57 -14.52 43.07
CA SER A 183 -51.90 -15.66 43.94
C SER A 183 -50.59 -16.27 44.47
N LEU A 184 -50.23 -15.96 45.72
CA LEU A 184 -49.11 -16.60 46.40
C LEU A 184 -49.55 -18.00 46.87
N HIS A 185 -49.17 -19.04 46.13
CA HIS A 185 -49.33 -20.41 46.60
C HIS A 185 -48.13 -20.75 47.49
N SER A 186 -48.29 -20.66 48.81
CA SER A 186 -47.28 -21.15 49.75
C SER A 186 -47.18 -22.67 49.61
N THR A 187 -46.12 -23.17 48.95
CA THR A 187 -45.81 -24.59 49.00
C THR A 187 -45.01 -24.85 50.27
N THR A 188 -45.72 -24.97 51.39
CA THR A 188 -45.12 -25.39 52.66
C THR A 188 -44.68 -26.85 52.51
N ARG A 189 -43.39 -27.08 52.23
CA ARG A 189 -42.77 -28.41 52.38
C ARG A 189 -42.71 -28.74 53.86
N HIS A 190 -43.74 -29.42 54.37
CA HIS A 190 -43.66 -30.12 55.64
C HIS A 190 -42.71 -31.31 55.51
N THR A 191 -41.54 -31.21 56.16
CA THR A 191 -40.74 -32.36 56.54
C THR A 191 -41.49 -33.12 57.62
N THR A 192 -42.12 -34.23 57.27
CA THR A 192 -42.57 -35.22 58.25
C THR A 192 -41.66 -36.42 58.15
N ILE A 193 -40.81 -36.55 59.16
CA ILE A 193 -40.09 -37.77 59.50
C ILE A 193 -41.12 -38.70 60.15
N THR A 194 -41.37 -39.87 59.54
CA THR A 194 -41.97 -41.01 60.23
C THR A 194 -41.33 -42.30 59.71
N ALA A 195 -40.84 -43.08 60.67
CA ALA A 195 -40.15 -44.35 60.52
C ALA A 195 -41.11 -45.55 60.65
N SER A 196 -40.84 -46.63 59.91
CA SER A 196 -41.06 -48.06 60.23
C SER A 196 -40.65 -48.88 58.98
N SER A 197 -39.56 -49.68 59.00
CA SER A 197 -39.43 -51.05 59.53
C SER A 197 -40.51 -52.01 58.99
N GLY A 198 -40.22 -53.11 58.26
CA GLY A 198 -38.97 -53.68 57.77
C GLY A 198 -39.17 -54.96 56.94
N SER A 199 -38.06 -55.48 56.38
CA SER A 199 -37.69 -56.90 56.12
C SER A 199 -38.64 -57.79 55.29
N ALA A 200 -38.23 -58.47 54.21
CA ALA A 200 -37.10 -59.41 54.15
C ALA A 200 -36.56 -59.68 52.72
N THR A 201 -35.25 -59.92 52.67
CA THR A 201 -34.38 -60.55 51.65
C THR A 201 -34.65 -62.09 51.54
N PRO A 202 -34.00 -62.91 50.66
CA PRO A 202 -32.55 -62.88 50.34
C PRO A 202 -32.00 -63.33 48.95
N ALA A 203 -30.77 -62.86 48.72
CA ALA A 203 -29.57 -63.55 48.17
C ALA A 203 -29.48 -63.84 46.65
N SER A 204 -28.32 -63.90 45.99
CA SER A 204 -26.90 -64.00 46.40
C SER A 204 -26.02 -63.49 45.24
N ALA A 205 -25.06 -62.58 45.48
CA ALA A 205 -23.61 -62.82 45.67
C ALA A 205 -22.75 -62.80 44.39
N ALA A 206 -21.88 -61.79 44.34
CA ALA A 206 -20.77 -61.62 43.43
C ALA A 206 -19.44 -61.94 44.14
N MET A 207 -18.47 -62.45 43.38
CA MET A 207 -17.06 -62.62 43.70
C MET A 207 -16.30 -62.74 42.36
N THR A 208 -15.04 -62.38 42.08
CA THR A 208 -13.88 -61.85 42.83
C THR A 208 -12.69 -61.78 41.84
N VAL A 209 -11.90 -60.69 41.87
CA VAL A 209 -10.40 -60.62 41.74
C VAL A 209 -9.65 -60.71 40.37
N ARG A 210 -8.64 -59.81 40.28
CA ARG A 210 -7.49 -59.62 39.32
C ARG A 210 -6.24 -60.41 39.84
N PRO A 211 -4.97 -60.37 39.36
CA PRO A 211 -4.30 -59.89 38.12
C PRO A 211 -3.15 -60.84 37.59
N ALA A 212 -2.25 -60.31 36.73
CA ALA A 212 -0.83 -60.70 36.46
C ALA A 212 -0.57 -61.92 35.52
N ALA A 213 0.48 -62.06 34.69
CA ALA A 213 1.67 -61.28 34.30
C ALA A 213 2.29 -61.84 33.00
N ALA A 214 3.09 -61.01 32.32
CA ALA A 214 4.31 -61.25 31.51
C ALA A 214 4.48 -62.48 30.58
N ALA A 215 4.85 -62.21 29.31
CA ALA A 215 6.10 -62.67 28.69
C ALA A 215 6.32 -62.02 27.31
N ALA A 216 7.48 -61.39 27.14
CA ALA A 216 8.02 -60.87 25.90
C ALA A 216 8.71 -61.96 25.06
N LEU A 217 8.89 -61.73 23.76
CA LEU A 217 9.98 -62.21 22.86
C LEU A 217 9.76 -61.53 21.49
N PHE A 218 10.46 -60.45 21.11
CA PHE A 218 11.82 -60.31 20.53
C PHE A 218 11.88 -60.26 19.00
N SER A 219 12.77 -59.37 18.51
CA SER A 219 13.34 -59.17 17.15
C SER A 219 12.72 -58.05 16.31
N GLN A 220 13.46 -57.09 15.74
CA GLN A 220 14.86 -56.66 15.84
C GLN A 220 14.93 -55.39 14.95
N GLU A 221 15.23 -54.20 15.50
CA GLU A 221 15.45 -52.99 14.71
C GLU A 221 16.97 -52.72 14.68
N GLN A 222 17.57 -52.70 13.49
CA GLN A 222 19.00 -52.39 13.29
C GLN A 222 19.28 -50.88 13.40
N PRO A 223 20.52 -50.49 13.76
CA PRO A 223 20.86 -49.15 14.23
C PRO A 223 21.18 -48.17 13.08
N GLN A 224 20.66 -46.95 13.19
CA GLN A 224 21.12 -45.78 12.44
C GLN A 224 21.62 -44.71 13.44
N PRO A 225 22.68 -43.97 13.10
CA PRO A 225 23.51 -43.26 14.06
C PRO A 225 22.79 -42.06 14.69
N GLU A 226 22.95 -41.96 16.01
CA GLU A 226 22.54 -40.88 16.89
C GLU A 226 23.24 -39.57 16.48
N PRO A 227 22.50 -38.49 16.14
CA PRO A 227 23.09 -37.17 16.02
C PRO A 227 23.32 -36.63 17.44
N GLU A 228 24.58 -36.34 17.71
CA GLU A 228 25.09 -35.63 18.87
C GLU A 228 24.25 -34.37 19.19
N PRO A 229 23.92 -34.07 20.45
CA PRO A 229 23.10 -32.91 20.79
C PRO A 229 23.91 -31.62 20.60
N GLU A 230 23.77 -31.00 19.43
CA GLU A 230 24.12 -29.59 19.23
C GLU A 230 23.27 -28.70 20.17
N PRO A 231 23.80 -27.56 20.65
CA PRO A 231 23.15 -26.77 21.68
C PRO A 231 21.83 -26.17 21.14
N GLU A 232 20.71 -26.76 21.53
CA GLU A 232 19.35 -26.30 21.21
C GLU A 232 19.13 -24.81 21.51
N GLN A 233 19.94 -24.24 22.42
CA GLN A 233 19.90 -22.82 22.79
C GLN A 233 20.36 -21.88 21.66
N GLU A 234 21.34 -22.26 20.83
CA GLU A 234 21.78 -21.42 19.71
C GLU A 234 20.78 -21.52 18.54
N GLN A 235 20.22 -22.71 18.29
CA GLN A 235 19.17 -22.89 17.28
C GLN A 235 17.85 -22.21 17.66
N GLU A 236 17.48 -22.17 18.95
CA GLU A 236 16.30 -21.43 19.42
C GLU A 236 16.54 -19.91 19.40
N GLN A 237 17.74 -19.44 19.74
CA GLN A 237 18.13 -18.04 19.55
C GLN A 237 18.15 -17.63 18.07
N GLU A 238 18.60 -18.50 17.17
CA GLU A 238 18.61 -18.24 15.73
C GLU A 238 17.20 -18.30 15.14
N ARG A 239 16.34 -19.21 15.62
CA ARG A 239 14.91 -19.24 15.30
C ARG A 239 14.17 -18.00 15.80
N LEU A 240 14.49 -17.51 16.99
CA LEU A 240 13.95 -16.26 17.53
C LEU A 240 14.46 -15.05 16.73
N ARG A 241 15.74 -15.03 16.33
CA ARG A 241 16.31 -14.01 15.43
C ARG A 241 15.66 -14.01 14.06
N LEU A 242 15.38 -15.19 13.49
CA LEU A 242 14.67 -15.34 12.21
C LEU A 242 13.20 -14.91 12.32
N ARG A 243 12.53 -15.17 13.46
CA ARG A 243 11.16 -14.70 13.76
C ARG A 243 11.07 -13.18 13.95
N LEU A 244 12.15 -12.55 14.38
CA LEU A 244 12.24 -11.10 14.62
C LEU A 244 12.64 -10.30 13.39
N GLN A 245 12.91 -10.94 12.24
CA GLN A 245 13.13 -10.19 11.01
C GLN A 245 11.79 -9.56 10.59
N PRO A 246 11.71 -8.22 10.52
CA PRO A 246 10.51 -7.59 9.99
C PRO A 246 10.33 -8.08 8.56
N ALA A 247 9.09 -8.46 8.22
CA ALA A 247 8.70 -8.89 6.89
C ALA A 247 9.31 -7.97 5.81
N PRO A 248 9.59 -8.45 4.59
CA PRO A 248 10.09 -7.58 3.54
C PRO A 248 9.20 -6.32 3.45
N PRO A 249 9.79 -5.12 3.43
CA PRO A 249 9.02 -3.90 3.53
C PRO A 249 8.03 -3.82 2.36
N PRO A 250 6.78 -3.36 2.60
CA PRO A 250 5.82 -3.19 1.52
C PRO A 250 6.41 -2.26 0.45
N SER A 251 6.08 -2.49 -0.82
CA SER A 251 6.48 -1.62 -1.94
C SER A 251 5.73 -0.29 -1.85
N TYR A 252 6.14 0.57 -0.91
CA TYR A 252 5.51 1.85 -0.67
C TYR A 252 6.20 2.97 -1.47
N VAL A 253 5.40 3.80 -2.11
CA VAL A 253 5.85 4.97 -2.87
C VAL A 253 5.15 6.20 -2.29
N LEU A 254 5.93 7.23 -1.95
CA LEU A 254 5.38 8.48 -1.43
C LEU A 254 4.47 9.14 -2.49
N SER A 255 3.27 9.55 -2.08
CA SER A 255 2.28 10.08 -3.01
C SER A 255 2.73 11.40 -3.62
N ARG A 256 2.88 11.45 -4.95
CA ARG A 256 3.20 12.68 -5.69
C ARG A 256 2.02 13.65 -5.81
N ALA A 257 0.80 13.19 -5.52
CA ALA A 257 -0.40 14.01 -5.52
C ALA A 257 -0.52 14.94 -4.30
N VAL A 258 0.28 14.72 -3.25
CA VAL A 258 0.33 15.57 -2.06
C VAL A 258 1.04 16.87 -2.39
N THR A 259 0.29 17.98 -2.37
CA THR A 259 0.76 19.33 -2.74
C THR A 259 0.67 20.36 -1.62
N THR A 260 0.05 20.03 -0.49
CA THR A 260 -0.10 20.93 0.67
C THR A 260 0.56 20.37 1.92
N VAL A 261 0.95 21.24 2.85
CA VAL A 261 1.58 20.84 4.12
C VAL A 261 0.62 20.00 4.98
N PRO A 262 -0.69 20.29 5.10
CA PRO A 262 -1.61 19.45 5.85
C PRO A 262 -1.76 18.04 5.27
N GLN A 263 -1.80 17.90 3.94
CA GLN A 263 -1.83 16.59 3.29
C GLN A 263 -0.54 15.81 3.53
N LEU A 264 0.61 16.49 3.45
CA LEU A 264 1.91 15.91 3.74
C LEU A 264 2.00 15.44 5.19
N TRP A 265 1.51 16.24 6.14
CA TRP A 265 1.48 15.86 7.54
C TRP A 265 0.59 14.64 7.79
N ARG A 266 -0.56 14.56 7.10
CA ARG A 266 -1.46 13.41 7.18
C ARG A 266 -0.81 12.13 6.66
N GLU A 267 -0.22 12.17 5.47
CA GLU A 267 0.54 11.03 4.91
C GLU A 267 1.66 10.59 5.88
N TRP A 268 2.32 11.56 6.52
CA TRP A 268 3.42 11.28 7.40
C TRP A 268 3.03 10.60 8.72
N THR A 269 1.90 11.01 9.31
CA THR A 269 1.49 10.59 10.67
C THR A 269 0.43 9.50 10.67
N VAL A 270 -0.53 9.56 9.75
CA VAL A 270 -1.68 8.65 9.68
C VAL A 270 -1.55 7.70 8.47
N GLY A 271 -1.03 8.19 7.35
CA GLY A 271 -1.05 7.49 6.07
C GLY A 271 -2.13 8.03 5.14
N LEU A 272 -2.18 7.49 3.91
CA LEU A 272 -3.16 7.84 2.88
C LEU A 272 -3.93 6.59 2.47
N THR A 273 -5.23 6.74 2.21
CA THR A 273 -6.11 5.68 1.66
C THR A 273 -6.01 4.32 2.37
N GLY A 274 -5.88 4.33 3.71
CA GLY A 274 -5.73 3.12 4.52
C GLY A 274 -4.35 2.45 4.47
N GLY A 275 -3.38 3.04 3.76
CA GLY A 275 -1.99 2.61 3.77
C GLY A 275 -1.23 3.06 5.03
N PRO A 276 -0.04 2.50 5.29
CA PRO A 276 0.76 2.83 6.46
C PRO A 276 1.21 4.30 6.45
N SER A 277 1.46 4.85 7.63
CA SER A 277 2.07 6.17 7.76
C SER A 277 3.56 6.13 7.42
N VAL A 278 4.08 7.21 6.83
CA VAL A 278 5.52 7.29 6.49
C VAL A 278 6.39 7.19 7.75
N GLN A 279 5.91 7.73 8.87
CA GLN A 279 6.59 7.59 10.15
C GLN A 279 6.60 6.12 10.61
N GLY A 280 5.49 5.40 10.52
CA GLY A 280 5.45 3.98 10.88
C GLY A 280 6.36 3.12 10.00
N LEU A 281 6.49 3.46 8.71
CA LEU A 281 7.45 2.80 7.81
C LEU A 281 8.90 3.07 8.22
N GLU A 282 9.23 4.31 8.59
CA GLU A 282 10.57 4.66 9.08
C GLU A 282 10.89 3.92 10.39
N ASP A 283 9.93 3.83 11.30
CA ASP A 283 10.12 3.22 12.62
C ASP A 283 10.28 1.69 12.51
N LEU A 284 9.52 1.03 11.62
CA LEU A 284 9.55 -0.42 11.43
C LEU A 284 10.69 -0.91 10.54
N TYR A 285 11.04 -0.15 9.49
CA TYR A 285 11.95 -0.63 8.43
C TYR A 285 13.17 0.27 8.21
N GLY A 286 13.24 1.46 8.84
CA GLY A 286 14.34 2.40 8.65
C GLY A 286 14.48 2.84 7.19
N SER A 287 15.69 2.82 6.64
CA SER A 287 15.90 3.13 5.22
C SER A 287 15.45 2.01 4.27
N ARG A 288 15.15 0.80 4.75
CA ARG A 288 14.89 -0.37 3.90
C ARG A 288 13.59 -0.29 3.11
N TRP A 289 12.60 0.47 3.58
CA TRP A 289 11.34 0.67 2.84
C TRP A 289 11.49 1.60 1.63
N ARG A 290 12.58 2.38 1.56
CA ARG A 290 12.88 3.33 0.48
C ARG A 290 14.13 2.93 -0.31
N GLN A 291 14.05 1.80 -1.02
CA GLN A 291 15.20 1.26 -1.78
C GLN A 291 15.56 2.11 -3.00
N LYS A 292 14.56 2.70 -3.67
CA LYS A 292 14.78 3.53 -4.86
C LYS A 292 15.41 4.87 -4.47
N HIS A 293 16.49 5.26 -5.15
CA HIS A 293 17.16 6.56 -4.93
C HIS A 293 16.19 7.75 -5.06
N SER A 294 15.24 7.69 -5.99
CA SER A 294 14.19 8.71 -6.14
C SER A 294 13.34 8.88 -4.87
N GLU A 295 13.00 7.78 -4.20
CA GLU A 295 12.23 7.82 -2.95
C GLU A 295 13.07 8.32 -1.78
N GLN A 296 14.38 7.99 -1.75
CA GLN A 296 15.29 8.52 -0.73
C GLN A 296 15.41 10.04 -0.80
N VAL A 297 15.60 10.57 -2.01
CA VAL A 297 15.67 12.03 -2.24
C VAL A 297 14.33 12.68 -1.91
N PHE A 298 13.21 12.10 -2.35
CA PHE A 298 11.89 12.68 -2.13
C PHE A 298 11.47 12.65 -0.65
N TYR A 299 11.76 11.55 0.05
CA TYR A 299 11.62 11.44 1.49
C TYR A 299 12.45 12.51 2.20
N GLY A 300 13.73 12.67 1.85
CA GLY A 300 14.62 13.65 2.46
C GLY A 300 14.08 15.07 2.33
N ARG A 301 13.59 15.44 1.14
CA ARG A 301 12.96 16.76 0.88
C ARG A 301 11.73 16.97 1.76
N ARG A 302 10.83 15.98 1.83
CA ARG A 302 9.61 16.03 2.67
C ARG A 302 9.92 16.07 4.16
N LYS A 303 10.93 15.33 4.60
CA LYS A 303 11.39 15.30 6.00
C LYS A 303 11.81 16.68 6.50
N VAL A 304 12.39 17.53 5.65
CA VAL A 304 12.75 18.90 6.03
C VAL A 304 11.52 19.72 6.44
N ILE A 305 10.42 19.61 5.68
CA ILE A 305 9.16 20.32 5.96
C ILE A 305 8.53 19.77 7.24
N ILE A 306 8.51 18.44 7.41
CA ILE A 306 8.00 17.79 8.63
C ILE A 306 8.82 18.19 9.85
N ASN A 307 10.14 18.25 9.73
CA ASN A 307 11.02 18.69 10.81
C ASN A 307 10.77 20.15 11.19
N GLU A 308 10.41 21.01 10.24
CA GLU A 308 10.03 22.39 10.52
C GLU A 308 8.72 22.47 11.31
N VAL A 309 7.70 21.67 10.96
CA VAL A 309 6.46 21.56 11.75
C VAL A 309 6.77 21.10 13.18
N ARG A 310 7.58 20.03 13.33
CA ARG A 310 8.01 19.53 14.65
C ARG A 310 8.83 20.55 15.44
N ARG A 311 9.66 21.36 14.77
CA ARG A 311 10.43 22.44 15.40
C ARG A 311 9.50 23.50 16.00
N ARG A 312 8.45 23.91 15.28
CA ARG A 312 7.44 24.87 15.78
C ARG A 312 6.63 24.28 16.93
N GLN A 313 6.29 22.99 16.86
CA GLN A 313 5.67 22.28 17.97
C GLN A 313 6.56 22.30 19.23
N ALA A 314 7.87 22.05 19.07
CA ALA A 314 8.83 22.12 20.18
C ALA A 314 8.99 23.54 20.78
N GLN A 315 8.60 24.58 20.04
CA GLN A 315 8.55 25.96 20.52
C GLN A 315 7.23 26.32 21.22
N GLY A 316 6.34 25.34 21.44
CA GLY A 316 5.10 25.53 22.17
C GLY A 316 3.84 25.76 21.31
N MET A 317 3.94 25.69 19.99
CA MET A 317 2.73 25.67 19.14
C MET A 317 2.00 24.33 19.24
N SER A 318 0.67 24.38 19.19
CA SER A 318 -0.12 23.17 18.95
C SER A 318 0.20 22.57 17.58
N ILE A 319 0.04 21.27 17.41
CA ILE A 319 0.36 20.57 16.15
C ILE A 319 -0.41 21.17 14.97
N GLY A 320 -1.72 21.42 15.14
CA GLY A 320 -2.57 22.02 14.12
C GLY A 320 -2.07 23.41 13.72
N ALA A 321 -1.79 24.27 14.69
CA ALA A 321 -1.27 25.61 14.44
C ALA A 321 0.11 25.57 13.75
N ALA A 322 1.00 24.65 14.16
CA ALA A 322 2.31 24.49 13.53
C ALA A 322 2.21 24.06 12.05
N VAL A 323 1.28 23.15 11.73
CA VAL A 323 1.01 22.73 10.35
C VAL A 323 0.45 23.89 9.52
N GLU A 324 -0.54 24.61 10.05
CA GLU A 324 -1.16 25.76 9.38
C GLU A 324 -0.17 26.89 9.15
N GLU A 325 0.67 27.20 10.14
CA GLU A 325 1.69 28.25 10.03
C GLU A 325 2.75 27.94 8.97
N VAL A 326 3.13 26.67 8.78
CA VAL A 326 4.05 26.27 7.70
C VAL A 326 3.33 26.31 6.34
N GLU A 327 2.05 25.95 6.27
CA GLU A 327 1.22 26.10 5.07
C GLU A 327 1.02 27.59 4.71
N LEU A 328 0.85 28.48 5.67
CA LEU A 328 0.74 29.92 5.44
C LEU A 328 2.01 30.50 4.81
N VAL A 329 3.19 30.07 5.24
CA VAL A 329 4.46 30.44 4.58
C VAL A 329 4.45 30.00 3.12
N ARG A 330 3.99 28.78 2.85
CA ARG A 330 3.86 28.25 1.48
C ARG A 330 2.89 29.09 0.64
N GLN A 331 1.70 29.41 1.18
CA GLN A 331 0.66 30.14 0.48
C GLN A 331 1.04 31.60 0.20
N ARG A 332 1.61 32.30 1.19
CA ARG A 332 2.06 33.69 1.05
C ARG A 332 3.15 33.83 -0.02
N GLY A 333 4.04 32.85 -0.11
CA GLY A 333 5.07 32.82 -1.15
C GLY A 333 4.62 32.15 -2.46
N GLN A 334 3.36 31.69 -2.56
CA GLN A 334 2.84 30.91 -3.71
C GLN A 334 3.75 29.73 -4.10
N LEU A 335 4.34 29.07 -3.10
CA LEU A 335 5.38 28.06 -3.28
C LEU A 335 4.77 26.67 -3.49
N SER A 336 5.37 25.87 -4.37
CA SER A 336 5.23 24.41 -4.33
C SER A 336 5.89 23.84 -3.05
N LEU A 337 5.57 22.61 -2.67
CA LEU A 337 6.28 21.94 -1.55
C LEU A 337 7.79 21.83 -1.82
N TYR A 338 8.20 21.68 -3.08
CA TYR A 338 9.61 21.67 -3.45
C TYR A 338 10.29 23.02 -3.19
N GLN A 339 9.65 24.12 -3.62
CA GLN A 339 10.15 25.48 -3.35
C GLN A 339 10.14 25.80 -1.85
N LEU A 340 9.13 25.34 -1.11
CA LEU A 340 9.09 25.47 0.36
C LEU A 340 10.28 24.74 1.01
N TYR A 341 10.58 23.51 0.58
CA TYR A 341 11.77 22.77 1.01
C TYR A 341 13.06 23.57 0.77
N GLN A 342 13.23 24.14 -0.43
CA GLN A 342 14.41 24.93 -0.77
C GLN A 342 14.55 26.17 0.13
N LEU A 343 13.44 26.87 0.34
CA LEU A 343 13.39 28.05 1.23
C LEU A 343 13.79 27.68 2.66
N LEU A 344 13.22 26.60 3.22
CA LEU A 344 13.54 26.15 4.57
C LEU A 344 15.01 25.71 4.71
N ASN A 345 15.56 25.05 3.70
CA ASN A 345 16.97 24.68 3.70
C ASN A 345 17.91 25.89 3.61
N LYS A 346 17.56 26.91 2.81
CA LYS A 346 18.31 28.17 2.74
C LYS A 346 18.31 28.87 4.09
N GLN A 347 17.15 28.95 4.75
CA GLN A 347 17.03 29.55 6.08
C GLN A 347 17.87 28.82 7.14
N LYS A 348 17.89 27.48 7.12
CA LYS A 348 18.75 26.69 8.03
C LYS A 348 20.23 26.98 7.84
N LYS A 349 20.69 27.11 6.60
CA LYS A 349 22.09 27.44 6.27
C LYS A 349 22.50 28.86 6.67
N CYS A 350 21.56 29.82 6.68
CA CYS A 350 21.84 31.18 7.14
C CYS A 350 21.79 31.33 8.67
N ALA A 351 21.19 30.35 9.37
CA ALA A 351 21.05 30.36 10.83
C ALA A 351 22.07 29.46 11.56
N SER A 352 22.85 28.67 10.81
CA SER A 352 24.03 27.92 11.30
C SER A 352 25.29 28.66 10.90
#